data_AF-A0A248L7E1-F1
#
_entry.id   AF-A0A248L7E1-F1
#
_cell.length_a   1.000
_cell.length_b   1.000
_cell.length_c   1.000
_cell.angle_alpha   90.00
_cell.angle_beta   90.00
_cell.angle_gamma   90.00
#
_symmetry.space_group_name_H-M   'P 1'
#
loop_
_entity.id
_entity.type
_entity.pdbx_description
1 polymer ?
#
loop_
_entity_poly.entity_id
_entity_poly.type
_entity_poly.pdbx_seq_one_letter_code
_entity_poly.pdbx_strand_id
1 'polypeptide(L)'
;MPPITATSACPHGSTGIPFPFDLDLDYVRNQAGTWQVVDRDEFLVNQRTFAYPARLIEQAEAALTDLIKHVTEGRFPFDGFLQQHLFRLAHRVN
;
A
#
# COMPACT_ATOMS: atom_id res chain seq x y z
N MET A 1 11.23 1.52 -34.25
CA MET A 1 11.06 1.88 -32.82
C MET A 1 12.35 2.52 -32.34
N PRO A 2 12.34 3.80 -31.95
CA PRO A 2 13.49 4.40 -31.27
C PRO A 2 13.52 3.96 -29.79
N PRO A 3 14.72 3.87 -29.17
CA PRO A 3 14.86 3.54 -27.76
C PRO A 3 14.47 4.74 -26.89
N ILE A 4 13.66 4.48 -25.86
CA ILE A 4 13.38 5.45 -24.79
C ILE A 4 14.57 5.52 -23.86
N THR A 5 15.50 6.43 -24.14
CA THR A 5 16.51 6.87 -23.17
C THR A 5 15.84 7.86 -22.22
N ALA A 6 15.26 7.36 -21.14
CA ALA A 6 14.75 8.21 -20.06
C ALA A 6 15.94 8.70 -19.21
N THR A 7 16.64 9.72 -19.67
CA THR A 7 17.39 10.63 -18.80
C THR A 7 16.69 11.98 -18.87
N SER A 8 15.71 12.17 -17.99
CA SER A 8 15.29 13.51 -17.59
C SER A 8 15.63 13.62 -16.10
N ALA A 9 16.78 14.21 -15.84
CA ALA A 9 17.16 14.64 -14.50
C ALA A 9 16.12 15.69 -14.06
N CYS A 10 15.34 15.38 -13.02
CA CYS A 10 14.49 16.39 -12.41
C CYS A 10 15.39 17.50 -11.82
N PRO A 11 15.24 18.76 -12.26
CA PRO A 11 16.01 19.85 -11.70
C PRO A 11 15.55 20.08 -10.25
N HIS A 12 16.53 20.32 -9.38
CA HIS A 12 16.33 20.65 -7.97
C HIS A 12 15.28 21.76 -7.80
N GLY A 13 14.26 21.49 -6.97
CA GLY A 13 13.37 22.52 -6.42
C GLY A 13 11.95 22.50 -6.95
N SER A 14 11.14 21.54 -6.50
CA SER A 14 9.69 21.70 -6.42
C SER A 14 9.21 20.92 -5.21
N THR A 15 8.50 21.57 -4.29
CA THR A 15 7.69 20.93 -3.25
C THR A 15 6.55 20.18 -3.93
N GLY A 16 6.88 19.08 -4.62
CA GLY A 16 5.91 18.17 -5.18
C GLY A 16 5.28 17.41 -4.04
N ILE A 17 3.95 17.51 -3.90
CA ILE A 17 3.21 16.58 -3.05
C ILE A 17 3.46 15.18 -3.62
N PRO A 18 4.03 14.23 -2.84
CA PRO A 18 4.15 12.86 -3.32
C PRO A 18 2.73 12.35 -3.62
N PHE A 19 2.49 12.00 -4.88
CA PHE A 19 1.23 11.43 -5.30
C PHE A 19 1.28 9.92 -5.02
N PRO A 20 0.45 9.38 -4.12
CA PRO A 20 0.40 7.93 -3.91
C PRO A 20 -0.21 7.27 -5.14
N PHE A 21 0.42 6.19 -5.60
CA PHE A 21 -0.14 5.31 -6.62
C PHE A 21 -0.45 3.96 -5.97
N ASP A 22 -1.57 3.37 -6.34
CA ASP A 22 -1.93 2.03 -5.91
C ASP A 22 -1.07 0.99 -6.63
N LEU A 23 -0.75 -0.11 -5.94
CA LEU A 23 0.03 -1.23 -6.45
C LEU A 23 -0.76 -2.55 -6.40
N ASP A 24 -2.04 -2.52 -6.04
CA ASP A 24 -2.94 -3.68 -6.06
C ASP A 24 -2.45 -4.83 -5.15
N LEU A 25 -1.77 -4.48 -4.05
CA LEU A 25 -1.21 -5.43 -3.08
C LEU A 25 -1.79 -5.15 -1.69
N ASP A 26 -2.95 -5.75 -1.42
CA ASP A 26 -3.72 -5.49 -0.20
C ASP A 26 -3.66 -6.63 0.82
N TYR A 27 -3.73 -6.25 2.10
CA TYR A 27 -3.84 -7.17 3.23
C TYR A 27 -5.14 -6.91 3.99
N VAL A 28 -6.10 -7.81 3.82
CA VAL A 28 -7.49 -7.61 4.27
C VAL A 28 -7.89 -8.61 5.34
N ARG A 29 -8.74 -8.16 6.26
CA ARG A 29 -9.42 -9.03 7.22
C ARG A 29 -10.81 -9.36 6.70
N ASN A 30 -11.07 -10.63 6.44
CA ASN A 30 -12.38 -11.07 6.00
C ASN A 30 -13.42 -11.04 7.13
N GLN A 31 -14.68 -11.28 6.80
CA GLN A 31 -15.79 -11.29 7.77
C GLN A 31 -15.66 -12.39 8.84
N ALA A 32 -14.96 -13.49 8.53
CA ALA A 32 -14.64 -14.54 9.49
C ALA A 32 -13.48 -14.16 10.44
N GLY A 33 -12.89 -12.98 10.25
CA GLY A 33 -11.80 -12.46 11.09
C GLY A 33 -10.41 -12.92 10.67
N THR A 34 -10.28 -13.67 9.58
CA THR A 34 -9.01 -14.16 9.03
C THR A 34 -8.37 -13.10 8.15
N TRP A 35 -7.06 -12.93 8.30
CA TRP A 35 -6.26 -12.03 7.46
C TRP A 35 -5.68 -12.75 6.27
N GLN A 36 -5.69 -12.10 5.10
CA GLN A 36 -5.16 -12.65 3.86
C GLN A 36 -4.64 -11.56 2.93
N VAL A 37 -3.63 -11.89 2.14
CA VAL A 37 -3.19 -11.04 1.02
C VAL A 37 -4.13 -11.30 -0.15
N VAL A 38 -4.64 -10.25 -0.77
CA VAL A 38 -5.50 -10.32 -1.96
C VAL A 38 -4.81 -9.63 -3.15
N ASP A 39 -5.32 -9.91 -4.35
CA ASP A 39 -4.92 -9.29 -5.62
C ASP A 39 -3.43 -9.42 -6.01
N ARG A 40 -2.70 -10.35 -5.37
CA ARG A 40 -1.30 -10.66 -5.72
C ARG A 40 -1.12 -11.07 -7.18
N ASP A 41 -2.10 -11.74 -7.77
CA ASP A 41 -2.06 -12.10 -9.19
C ASP A 41 -2.15 -10.87 -10.10
N GLU A 42 -2.97 -9.88 -9.73
CA GLU A 42 -3.08 -8.59 -10.42
C GLU A 42 -1.80 -7.78 -10.27
N PHE A 43 -1.24 -7.67 -9.06
CA PHE A 43 0.07 -7.05 -8.82
C PHE A 43 1.16 -7.66 -9.73
N LEU A 44 1.22 -8.99 -9.84
CA LEU A 44 2.18 -9.68 -10.72
C LEU A 44 1.95 -9.37 -12.21
N VAL A 45 0.69 -9.26 -12.65
CA VAL A 45 0.36 -8.86 -14.02
C VAL A 45 0.79 -7.41 -14.26
N ASN A 46 0.47 -6.50 -13.35
CA ASN A 46 0.74 -5.08 -13.47
C ASN A 46 2.24 -4.76 -13.44
N GLN A 47 3.04 -5.50 -12.65
CA GLN A 47 4.51 -5.45 -12.72
C GLN A 47 5.04 -5.61 -14.14
N ARG A 48 4.48 -6.57 -14.90
CA ARG A 48 4.90 -6.85 -16.28
C ARG A 48 4.30 -5.84 -17.27
N THR A 49 3.00 -5.56 -17.15
CA THR A 49 2.25 -4.66 -18.05
C THR A 49 2.82 -3.24 -18.03
N PHE A 50 3.19 -2.75 -16.84
CA PHE A 50 3.65 -1.37 -16.64
C PHE A 50 5.16 -1.27 -16.37
N ALA A 51 5.90 -2.38 -16.48
CA ALA A 51 7.34 -2.46 -16.28
C ALA A 51 7.79 -1.80 -14.96
N TYR A 52 7.22 -2.25 -13.84
CA TYR A 52 7.59 -1.74 -12.52
C TYR A 52 9.10 -1.91 -12.29
N PRO A 53 9.80 -0.85 -11.83
CA PRO A 53 11.21 -0.97 -11.47
C PRO A 53 11.40 -1.98 -10.33
N ALA A 54 12.48 -2.77 -10.36
CA ALA A 54 12.78 -3.75 -9.32
C ALA A 54 12.72 -3.16 -7.90
N ARG A 55 13.28 -1.97 -7.71
CA ARG A 55 13.23 -1.24 -6.44
C ARG A 55 11.79 -0.97 -5.95
N LEU A 56 10.85 -0.69 -6.85
CA LEU A 56 9.45 -0.45 -6.50
C LEU A 56 8.79 -1.74 -6.01
N ILE A 57 9.08 -2.86 -6.69
CA ILE A 57 8.59 -4.19 -6.31
C ILE A 57 9.12 -4.57 -4.93
N GLU A 58 10.43 -4.43 -4.72
CA GLU A 58 11.09 -4.69 -3.43
C GLU A 58 10.50 -3.85 -2.29
N GLN A 59 10.24 -2.56 -2.54
CA GLN A 59 9.63 -1.67 -1.57
C GLN A 59 8.19 -2.06 -1.23
N ALA A 60 7.40 -2.48 -2.22
CA ALA A 60 6.03 -2.94 -2.01
C ALA A 60 5.99 -4.23 -1.17
N GLU A 61 6.85 -5.21 -1.46
CA GLU A 61 6.92 -6.46 -0.71
C GLU A 61 7.45 -6.25 0.73
N ALA A 62 8.42 -5.36 0.92
CA ALA A 62 8.89 -4.96 2.24
C ALA A 62 7.78 -4.26 3.04
N ALA A 63 7.06 -3.32 2.42
CA ALA A 63 5.94 -2.63 3.05
C ALA A 63 4.81 -3.60 3.45
N LEU A 64 4.48 -4.59 2.61
CA LEU A 64 3.53 -5.64 2.95
C LEU A 64 4.01 -6.47 4.15
N THR A 65 5.28 -6.84 4.19
CA THR A 65 5.87 -7.59 5.31
C THR A 65 5.77 -6.79 6.62
N ASP A 66 6.11 -5.51 6.57
CA ASP A 66 6.00 -4.62 7.72
C ASP A 66 4.54 -4.43 8.15
N LEU A 67 3.60 -4.27 7.21
CA LEU A 67 2.17 -4.19 7.50
C LEU A 67 1.68 -5.43 8.25
N ILE A 68 1.98 -6.62 7.73
CA ILE A 68 1.62 -7.91 8.36
C ILE A 68 2.18 -7.97 9.79
N LYS A 69 3.43 -7.53 9.99
CA LYS A 69 4.03 -7.49 11.31
C LYS A 69 3.30 -6.54 12.27
N HIS A 70 2.95 -5.33 11.82
CA HIS A 70 2.23 -4.38 12.66
C HIS A 70 0.83 -4.87 13.04
N VAL A 71 0.13 -5.51 12.10
CA VAL A 71 -1.19 -6.11 12.33
C VAL A 71 -1.09 -7.28 13.31
N THR A 72 -0.16 -8.20 13.09
CA THR A 72 -0.01 -9.41 13.93
C THR A 72 0.44 -9.08 15.35
N GLU A 73 1.27 -8.06 15.52
CA GLU A 73 1.70 -7.57 16.83
C GLU A 73 0.72 -6.59 17.48
N GLY A 74 -0.39 -6.23 16.80
CA GLY A 74 -1.38 -5.29 17.32
C GLY A 74 -0.81 -3.91 17.62
N ARG A 75 0.12 -3.43 16.81
CA ARG A 75 0.72 -2.10 16.95
C ARG A 75 -0.17 -1.03 16.34
N PHE A 76 -0.14 0.18 16.88
CA PHE A 76 -0.75 1.35 16.25
C PHE A 76 -0.33 1.48 14.77
N PRO A 77 -1.26 1.76 13.82
CA PRO A 77 -2.68 2.08 14.02
C PRO A 77 -3.63 0.85 14.01
N PHE A 78 -3.10 -0.37 14.09
CA PHE A 78 -3.86 -1.64 14.02
C PHE A 78 -4.17 -2.26 15.40
N ASP A 79 -4.00 -1.49 16.47
CA ASP A 79 -4.25 -1.83 17.87
C ASP A 79 -5.73 -1.69 18.29
N GLY A 80 -6.63 -1.39 17.34
CA GLY A 80 -8.04 -1.12 17.60
C GLY A 80 -8.36 0.36 17.83
N PHE A 81 -7.36 1.26 17.79
CA PHE A 81 -7.55 2.69 18.00
C PHE A 81 -8.62 3.30 17.08
N LEU A 82 -8.58 2.97 15.79
CA LEU A 82 -9.52 3.49 14.79
C LEU A 82 -10.92 2.94 15.01
N GLN A 83 -11.07 1.65 15.31
CA GLN A 83 -12.37 1.03 15.59
C GLN A 83 -13.04 1.73 16.77
N GLN A 84 -12.30 1.96 17.86
CA GLN A 84 -12.82 2.69 19.04
C GLN A 84 -13.26 4.12 18.68
N HIS A 85 -12.50 4.83 17.85
CA HIS A 85 -12.86 6.18 17.39
C HIS A 85 -14.12 6.17 16.51
N LEU A 86 -14.23 5.22 15.59
CA LEU A 86 -15.42 5.05 14.73
C LEU A 86 -16.67 4.73 15.57
N PHE A 87 -16.56 3.81 16.54
CA PHE A 87 -17.65 3.54 17.48
C PHE A 87 -18.06 4.82 18.21
N ARG A 88 -17.10 5.61 18.71
CA ARG A 88 -17.40 6.88 19.40
C ARG A 88 -18.15 7.88 18.51
N LEU A 89 -17.76 8.00 17.24
CA LEU A 89 -18.43 8.90 16.29
C LEU A 89 -19.85 8.41 15.96
N ALA A 90 -20.04 7.11 15.73
CA ALA A 90 -21.34 6.52 15.44
C ALA A 90 -22.36 6.73 16.58
N HIS A 91 -21.91 6.74 17.84
CA HIS A 91 -22.78 6.94 19.01
C HIS A 91 -23.04 8.42 19.36
N ARG A 92 -22.41 9.37 18.67
CA ARG A 92 -22.65 10.82 18.84
C ARG A 92 -23.69 11.40 17.88
N VAL A 93 -24.06 10.63 16.86
CA VAL A 93 -25.03 11.04 15.82
C VAL A 93 -26.43 10.46 16.09
N ASN A 94 -26.57 9.64 17.13
CA ASN A 94 -27.84 9.19 17.72
C ASN A 94 -28.11 9.92 19.03
#